data_AF-A0A2S0VVC2-F1
#
_entry.id   AF-A0A2S0VVC2-F1
#
_cell.length_a   1.000
_cell.length_b   1.000
_cell.length_c   1.000
_cell.angle_alpha   90.00
_cell.angle_beta   90.00
_cell.angle_gamma   90.00
#
_symmetry.space_group_name_H-M   'P 1'
#
loop_
_entity.id
_entity.type
_entity.pdbx_description
1 polymer ?
#
loop_
_entity_poly.entity_id
_entity_poly.type
_entity_poly.pdbx_seq_one_letter_code
_entity_poly.pdbx_strand_id
1 'polypeptide(L)'
;MNFPIAVTNVKLNQLDDSWSGMAQLSGQDQAYKVLIFKRDESYRLISAYCPHQGLDLTNVPIENDGNLVCPFHGWRIGVFCQNAMSYVVERQGENFVVVSEET
;
A
#
# COMPACT_ATOMS: atom_id res chain seq x y z
N MET A 1 15.38 4.75 7.94
CA MET A 1 14.98 4.57 6.54
C MET A 1 15.37 5.80 5.76
N ASN A 2 15.84 5.68 4.52
CA ASN A 2 16.11 6.85 3.68
C ASN A 2 14.89 7.09 2.78
N PHE A 3 14.21 8.21 2.99
CA PHE A 3 13.15 8.71 2.12
C PHE A 3 13.69 9.82 1.22
N PRO A 4 13.10 10.06 0.04
CA PRO A 4 11.93 9.37 -0.52
C PRO A 4 12.27 8.04 -1.20
N ILE A 5 11.29 7.12 -1.28
CA ILE A 5 11.39 5.87 -2.06
C ILE A 5 10.43 5.96 -3.25
N ALA A 6 10.95 5.82 -4.47
CA ALA A 6 10.12 5.86 -5.67
C ALA A 6 9.27 4.59 -5.82
N VAL A 7 8.01 4.76 -6.21
CA VAL A 7 7.17 3.66 -6.69
C VAL A 7 7.26 3.62 -8.21
N THR A 8 7.69 2.48 -8.74
CA THR A 8 7.88 2.26 -10.18
C THR A 8 6.81 1.33 -10.73
N ASN A 9 6.69 1.24 -12.07
CA ASN A 9 5.71 0.38 -12.75
C ASN A 9 4.26 0.58 -12.26
N VAL A 10 3.90 1.84 -11.98
CA VAL A 10 2.58 2.20 -11.45
C VAL A 10 1.48 1.87 -12.46
N LYS A 11 0.44 1.21 -11.98
CA LYS A 11 -0.77 0.86 -12.75
C LYS A 11 -2.00 1.15 -11.93
N LEU A 12 -3.00 1.78 -12.55
CA LEU A 12 -4.32 1.91 -11.94
C LEU A 12 -4.97 0.51 -11.88
N ASN A 13 -5.50 0.14 -10.72
CA ASN A 13 -6.29 -1.08 -10.57
C ASN A 13 -7.69 -0.84 -11.16
N GLN A 14 -8.28 -1.85 -11.80
CA GLN A 14 -9.58 -1.69 -12.49
C GLN A 14 -10.79 -1.89 -11.57
N LEU A 15 -10.57 -2.48 -10.41
CA LEU A 15 -11.63 -2.81 -9.44
C LEU A 15 -12.02 -1.62 -8.56
N ASP A 16 -11.07 -0.73 -8.32
CA ASP A 16 -11.21 0.44 -7.46
C ASP A 16 -10.25 1.55 -7.92
N ASP A 17 -10.39 2.76 -7.35
CA ASP A 17 -9.49 3.88 -7.62
C ASP A 17 -8.14 3.74 -6.86
N SER A 18 -7.60 2.52 -6.78
CA SER A 18 -6.29 2.22 -6.20
C SER A 18 -5.23 1.98 -7.28
N TRP A 19 -3.96 1.96 -6.88
CA TRP A 19 -2.84 1.68 -7.78
C TRP A 19 -2.02 0.50 -7.28
N SER A 20 -1.38 -0.21 -8.20
CA SER A 20 -0.28 -1.14 -7.91
C SER A 20 1.03 -0.62 -8.48
N GLY A 21 2.14 -1.02 -7.87
CA GLY A 21 3.48 -0.66 -8.36
C GLY A 21 4.55 -1.53 -7.71
N MET A 22 5.81 -1.11 -7.86
CA MET A 22 6.98 -1.76 -7.29
C MET A 22 7.78 -0.77 -6.45
N ALA A 23 8.10 -1.13 -5.21
CA ALA A 23 8.95 -0.33 -4.34
C ALA A 23 9.90 -1.22 -3.54
N GLN A 24 11.12 -0.73 -3.31
CA GLN A 24 12.07 -1.37 -2.40
C GLN A 24 11.94 -0.69 -1.03
N LEU A 25 11.02 -1.19 -0.21
CA LEU A 25 10.85 -0.69 1.17
C LEU A 25 11.97 -1.23 2.06
N SER A 26 12.21 -0.56 3.19
CA SER A 26 13.32 -0.95 4.07
C SER A 26 13.12 -2.33 4.66
N GLY A 27 14.24 -3.03 4.88
CA GLY A 27 14.23 -4.43 5.30
C GLY A 27 13.96 -5.41 4.16
N GLN A 28 13.85 -4.93 2.91
CA GLN A 28 13.71 -5.77 1.73
C GLN A 28 14.91 -5.60 0.79
N ASP A 29 15.53 -6.72 0.43
CA ASP A 29 16.69 -6.75 -0.47
C ASP A 29 16.32 -6.45 -1.93
N GLN A 30 15.04 -6.54 -2.27
CA GLN A 30 14.53 -6.35 -3.62
C GLN A 30 13.23 -5.54 -3.61
N ALA A 31 12.96 -4.87 -4.72
CA ALA A 31 11.66 -4.24 -4.94
C ALA A 31 10.56 -5.31 -5.00
N TYR A 32 9.43 -5.05 -4.35
CA TYR A 32 8.29 -5.94 -4.34
C TYR A 32 7.01 -5.19 -4.69
N LYS A 33 5.96 -5.96 -5.01
CA LYS A 33 4.66 -5.42 -5.42
C LYS A 33 3.99 -4.74 -4.23
N VAL A 34 3.54 -3.51 -4.46
CA VAL A 34 2.87 -2.65 -3.47
C VAL A 34 1.53 -2.18 -4.00
N LEU A 35 0.63 -1.83 -3.08
CA LEU A 35 -0.67 -1.24 -3.35
C LEU A 35 -0.74 0.16 -2.75
N ILE A 36 -1.30 1.11 -3.50
CA ILE A 36 -1.51 2.49 -3.08
C ILE A 36 -3.00 2.75 -3.06
N PHE A 37 -3.51 3.17 -1.91
CA PHE A 37 -4.90 3.54 -1.71
C PHE A 37 -5.00 5.06 -1.51
N LYS A 38 -6.11 5.63 -1.97
CA LYS A 38 -6.49 7.02 -1.70
C LYS A 38 -7.68 7.05 -0.74
N ARG A 39 -7.62 7.96 0.24
CA ARG A 39 -8.77 8.36 1.06
C ARG A 39 -8.68 9.87 1.28
N ASP A 40 -9.73 10.58 0.91
CA ASP A 40 -9.73 12.04 0.87
C ASP A 40 -8.52 12.57 0.08
N GLU A 41 -7.69 13.42 0.66
CA GLU A 41 -6.46 13.93 0.03
C GLU A 41 -5.20 13.14 0.42
N SER A 42 -5.34 12.03 1.15
CA SER A 42 -4.23 11.22 1.64
C SER A 42 -4.01 9.96 0.78
N TYR A 43 -2.75 9.62 0.55
CA TYR A 43 -2.35 8.35 -0.07
C TYR A 43 -1.57 7.49 0.90
N ARG A 44 -1.89 6.20 0.93
CA ARG A 44 -1.25 5.19 1.78
C ARG A 44 -0.79 4.01 0.96
N LEU A 45 0.36 3.47 1.28
CA LEU A 45 0.93 2.30 0.61
C LEU A 45 1.10 1.14 1.57
N ILE A 46 0.82 -0.06 1.08
CA ILE A 46 1.10 -1.33 1.77
C ILE A 46 1.75 -2.33 0.81
N SER A 47 2.27 -3.42 1.37
CA SER A 47 2.59 -4.61 0.59
C SER A 47 1.35 -5.14 -0.14
N ALA A 48 1.51 -5.58 -1.39
CA ALA A 48 0.46 -6.31 -2.09
C ALA A 48 0.25 -7.74 -1.58
N TYR A 49 1.09 -8.21 -0.66
CA TYR A 49 1.00 -9.54 -0.08
C TYR A 49 0.66 -9.47 1.40
N CYS A 50 -0.32 -10.29 1.81
CA CYS A 50 -0.77 -10.39 3.19
C CYS A 50 0.42 -10.75 4.12
N PRO A 51 0.66 -9.99 5.21
CA PRO A 51 1.80 -10.24 6.09
C PRO A 51 1.68 -11.55 6.88
N HIS A 52 0.50 -12.18 6.94
CA HIS A 52 0.31 -13.46 7.63
C HIS A 52 0.79 -14.66 6.79
N GLN A 53 0.31 -14.78 5.55
CA GLN A 53 0.53 -15.98 4.70
C GLN A 53 0.84 -15.67 3.23
N GLY A 54 1.11 -14.40 2.89
CA GLY A 54 1.60 -14.02 1.56
C GLY A 54 0.58 -14.06 0.43
N LEU A 55 -0.73 -14.13 0.74
CA LEU A 55 -1.77 -14.05 -0.28
C LEU A 55 -1.72 -12.70 -1.03
N ASP A 56 -1.90 -12.70 -2.35
CA ASP A 56 -2.03 -11.47 -3.15
C ASP A 56 -3.34 -10.74 -2.80
N LEU A 57 -3.21 -9.46 -2.44
CA LEU A 57 -4.27 -8.56 -2.01
C LEU A 57 -4.68 -7.55 -3.09
N THR A 58 -4.12 -7.63 -4.29
CA THR A 58 -4.31 -6.62 -5.36
C THR A 58 -5.77 -6.38 -5.72
N ASN A 59 -6.63 -7.38 -5.56
CA ASN A 59 -8.05 -7.31 -5.88
C ASN A 59 -8.95 -7.28 -4.63
N VAL A 60 -8.38 -6.91 -3.48
CA VAL A 60 -9.11 -6.84 -2.22
C VAL A 60 -9.39 -5.37 -1.92
N PRO A 61 -10.67 -4.96 -1.86
CA PRO A 61 -11.02 -3.56 -1.61
C PRO A 61 -10.71 -3.18 -0.16
N ILE A 62 -10.50 -1.88 0.05
CA ILE A 62 -10.42 -1.32 1.40
C ILE A 62 -11.81 -1.12 1.99
N GLU A 63 -12.00 -1.50 3.25
CA GLU A 63 -13.23 -1.27 4.00
C GLU A 63 -13.34 0.19 4.45
N ASN A 64 -14.57 0.63 4.70
CA ASN A 64 -14.86 2.01 5.15
C ASN A 64 -14.10 2.39 6.42
N ASP A 65 -13.84 1.43 7.30
CA ASP A 65 -13.09 1.64 8.55
C ASP A 65 -11.56 1.80 8.36
N GLY A 66 -11.07 1.74 7.13
CA GLY A 66 -9.65 1.96 6.81
C GLY A 66 -8.79 0.71 6.88
N ASN A 67 -9.39 -0.47 6.94
CA ASN A 67 -8.69 -1.74 6.90
C ASN A 67 -8.89 -2.44 5.56
N LEU A 68 -7.90 -3.24 5.19
CA LEU A 68 -8.04 -4.27 4.17
C LEU A 68 -8.14 -5.62 4.88
N VAL A 69 -9.14 -6.42 4.53
CA VAL A 69 -9.38 -7.74 5.14
C VAL A 69 -8.96 -8.85 4.18
N CYS A 70 -7.92 -9.59 4.54
CA CYS A 70 -7.44 -10.73 3.75
C CYS A 70 -8.58 -11.75 3.58
N PRO A 71 -8.96 -12.12 2.34
CA PRO A 71 -10.11 -12.98 2.09
C PRO A 71 -9.89 -14.44 2.49
N PHE A 72 -8.64 -14.86 2.76
CA PHE A 72 -8.36 -16.26 3.09
C PHE A 72 -8.78 -16.65 4.52
N HIS A 73 -8.49 -15.80 5.51
CA HIS A 73 -8.77 -16.07 6.92
C HIS A 73 -9.09 -14.80 7.73
N GLY A 74 -9.46 -13.70 7.08
CA GLY A 74 -9.97 -12.49 7.72
C GLY A 74 -8.93 -11.62 8.45
N TRP A 75 -7.63 -11.79 8.16
CA TRP A 75 -6.60 -10.95 8.77
C TRP A 75 -6.77 -9.49 8.36
N ARG A 76 -6.79 -8.59 9.34
CA ARG A 76 -7.03 -7.16 9.15
C ARG A 76 -5.71 -6.42 9.03
N ILE A 77 -5.58 -5.62 7.98
CA ILE A 77 -4.41 -4.81 7.68
C ILE A 77 -4.84 -3.36 7.75
N GLY A 78 -4.35 -2.63 8.75
CA GLY A 78 -4.63 -1.21 8.90
C GLY A 78 -3.94 -0.39 7.81
N VAL A 79 -4.70 0.40 7.05
CA VAL A 79 -4.19 1.28 5.98
C VAL A 79 -4.40 2.75 6.34
N PHE A 80 -5.57 3.13 6.86
CA PHE A 80 -5.90 4.51 7.26
C PHE A 80 -6.28 4.64 8.75
N CYS A 81 -5.87 3.69 9.60
CA CYS A 81 -6.09 3.75 11.04
C CYS A 81 -4.84 4.25 11.80
N GLN A 82 -5.00 4.64 13.07
CA GLN A 82 -3.84 4.88 13.94
C GLN A 82 -2.95 3.63 14.01
N ASN A 83 -1.64 3.82 13.97
CA ASN A 83 -0.62 2.77 13.96
C ASN A 83 -0.81 1.78 12.80
N ALA A 84 -1.32 2.26 11.65
CA ALA A 84 -1.47 1.47 10.44
C ALA A 84 -0.13 0.90 9.99
N MET A 85 -0.12 -0.34 9.53
CA MET A 85 1.06 -0.96 8.91
C MET A 85 1.19 -0.48 7.46
N SER A 86 1.32 0.84 7.29
CA SER A 86 1.29 1.52 6.00
C SER A 86 2.31 2.66 5.92
N TYR A 87 2.59 3.06 4.69
CA TYR A 87 3.51 4.12 4.35
C TYR A 87 2.73 5.37 3.90
N VAL A 88 3.19 6.55 4.29
CA VAL A 88 2.70 7.82 3.72
C VAL A 88 3.26 7.98 2.31
N VAL A 89 2.38 8.27 1.36
CA VAL A 89 2.74 8.49 -0.04
C VAL A 89 2.35 9.89 -0.49
N GLU A 90 3.24 10.51 -1.26
CA GLU A 90 2.92 11.72 -2.03
C GLU A 90 2.77 11.39 -3.50
N ARG A 91 1.76 12.02 -4.13
CA ARG A 91 1.54 11.92 -5.57
C ARG A 91 2.20 13.09 -6.29
N GLN A 92 3.00 12.79 -7.30
CA GLN A 92 3.73 13.76 -8.13
C GLN A 92 3.30 13.57 -9.59
N GLY A 93 2.19 14.18 -9.98
CA GLY A 93 1.56 13.96 -11.28
C GLY A 93 1.06 12.52 -11.43
N GLU A 94 1.70 11.74 -12.30
CA GLU A 94 1.40 10.32 -12.51
C GLU A 94 2.27 9.39 -11.63
N ASN A 95 3.26 9.94 -10.93
CA ASN A 95 4.19 9.17 -10.10
C ASN A 95 3.80 9.21 -8.62
N PHE A 96 4.35 8.27 -7.86
CA PHE A 96 4.18 8.19 -6.41
C PHE A 96 5.53 8.00 -5.72
N VAL A 97 5.69 8.63 -4.56
CA VAL A 97 6.87 8.47 -3.70
C VAL A 97 6.44 8.22 -2.26
N VAL A 98 7.11 7.27 -1.61
CA VAL A 98 6.97 7.06 -0.16
C VAL A 98 7.81 8.11 0.56
N VAL A 99 7.21 8.82 1.52
CA VAL A 99 7.87 9.93 2.25
C VAL A 99 8.07 9.65 3.72
N SER A 100 7.25 8.77 4.32
CA SER A 100 7.44 8.29 5.69
C SER A 100 6.70 6.97 5.93
N GLU A 101 6.96 6.36 7.08
CA GLU A 101 6.12 5.30 7.65
C GLU A 101 5.09 5.91 8.59
N GLU A 102 3.92 5.30 8.69
CA GLU A 102 3.04 5.52 9.84
C GLU A 102 3.56 4.63 10.98
N THR A 103 3.99 5.24 12.09
CA THR A 103 4.41 4.55 13.32
C THR A 103 3.42 4.78 14.43
#